data_AF-A0A960HVC6-F1
#
_entry.id   AF-A0A960HVC6-F1
#
_cell.length_a   1.000
_cell.length_b   1.000
_cell.length_c   1.000
_cell.angle_alpha   90.00
_cell.angle_beta   90.00
_cell.angle_gamma   90.00
#
_symmetry.space_group_name_H-M   'P 1'
#
loop_
_entity.id
_entity.type
_entity.pdbx_description
1 polymer ?
#
loop_
_entity_poly.entity_id
_entity_poly.type
_entity_poly.pdbx_seq_one_letter_code
_entity_poly.pdbx_strand_id
1 'polypeptide(L)'
;MTTTHAIAPLALDAPDAADPARVGTKAAGLARLWAAGFAVPDAVILPIGIAETWPDGPPPDQVRDAVDQACTALGGPLAVRSSASWEDGATSAHAGATTTVLDVTGADAVLDAVRACLDGTAAAQAELGLEGDVAVVLQRLVPAEWAGVAFTVDPLSGATDLVRIAATPGLGEALVQGEVVGADVAVRDGVVEGDAAGLPDEVALAVADAARRVEGALGGPQDVEWAWAQGALHLVQARPVTVVPTEPELPTGNNWQKDTAHYPEPMTPFGWSLLNHAEDEVRAVFDEHGLLVRGLEERFVGGEVYGRVAPAFGSPDDAKAPPPALVLGIVARLVPELRRRTATARRAFDEDLLGRWVRDWHDHDRAEVIARTRELADADLAPMDDGELVAHLDRTLALFRHGFRIHFRLMLPLFHAMHALHRLLDEELGWDDARANGLLGGHSPATRAAEDAMAELRGRVRQTAGAAEALRADPGRPVAALGAVDPTLGSALATWTAEHGWSLINYDAGVPTIAERPTLVTSIVLADPPAADHAAVDEAAAEARAALPADRRAPFDQALARAREVYPIREDNTVIVGDRPMAVVRRTMLELGRRLAAAGVLASPGDAAYLMLDEVRAMAA
;
A
#
# COMPACT_ATOMS: atom_id res chain seq x y z
N MET A 1 -3.03 49.52 3.27
CA MET A 1 -2.97 49.79 4.72
C MET A 1 -3.70 48.66 5.41
N THR A 2 -3.03 47.54 5.59
CA THR A 2 -3.50 46.40 6.38
C THR A 2 -3.33 46.79 7.84
N THR A 3 -4.45 47.03 8.52
CA THR A 3 -4.49 47.20 9.97
C THR A 3 -3.95 45.94 10.61
N THR A 4 -2.73 45.99 11.15
CA THR A 4 -2.16 44.96 12.02
C THR A 4 -3.12 44.79 13.20
N HIS A 5 -3.97 43.76 13.16
CA HIS A 5 -4.76 43.37 14.32
C HIS A 5 -3.78 42.90 15.39
N ALA A 6 -3.93 43.43 16.60
CA ALA A 6 -3.13 42.98 17.73
C ALA A 6 -3.41 41.46 17.93
N ILE A 7 -2.35 40.66 17.92
CA ILE A 7 -2.35 39.26 18.36
C ILE A 7 -2.60 39.26 19.87
N ALA A 8 -3.86 39.34 20.27
CA ALA A 8 -4.28 39.11 21.64
C ALA A 8 -4.52 37.61 21.81
N PRO A 9 -3.90 36.95 22.80
CA PRO A 9 -4.17 35.55 23.08
C PRO A 9 -5.65 35.35 23.43
N LEU A 10 -6.24 34.25 22.97
CA LEU A 10 -7.64 33.91 23.18
C LEU A 10 -7.74 32.70 24.12
N ALA A 11 -8.56 32.80 25.17
CA ALA A 11 -8.98 31.64 25.94
C ALA A 11 -10.07 30.86 25.18
N LEU A 12 -10.31 29.59 25.54
CA LEU A 12 -11.32 28.75 24.90
C LEU A 12 -12.76 29.31 25.00
N ASP A 13 -13.04 30.13 26.01
CA ASP A 13 -14.34 30.77 26.24
C ASP A 13 -14.51 32.11 25.52
N ALA A 14 -13.48 32.59 24.81
CA ALA A 14 -13.55 33.82 24.04
C ALA A 14 -14.56 33.67 22.87
N PRO A 15 -15.34 34.71 22.54
CA PRO A 15 -16.36 34.63 21.48
C PRO A 15 -15.82 34.18 20.12
N ASP A 16 -14.56 34.51 19.84
CA ASP A 16 -13.89 34.24 18.58
C ASP A 16 -13.10 32.92 18.58
N ALA A 17 -13.03 32.20 19.70
CA ALA A 17 -12.25 30.97 19.82
C ALA A 17 -12.85 29.81 19.02
N ALA A 18 -14.12 29.90 18.62
CA ALA A 18 -14.79 28.89 17.80
C ALA A 18 -14.77 29.18 16.28
N ASP A 19 -14.15 30.30 15.86
CA ASP A 19 -14.04 30.72 14.47
C ASP A 19 -12.76 30.17 13.81
N PRO A 20 -12.85 29.17 12.91
CA PRO A 20 -11.68 28.56 12.27
C PRO A 20 -10.86 29.55 11.43
N ALA A 21 -11.47 30.64 10.94
CA ALA A 21 -10.76 31.68 10.18
C ALA A 21 -9.80 32.51 11.06
N ARG A 22 -9.97 32.47 12.38
CA ARG A 22 -9.14 33.20 13.34
C ARG A 22 -8.18 32.34 14.12
N VAL A 23 -8.56 31.08 14.37
CA VAL A 23 -7.81 30.21 15.27
C VAL A 23 -7.42 28.86 14.66
N GLY A 24 -7.77 28.61 13.39
CA GLY A 24 -7.59 27.30 12.78
C GLY A 24 -8.64 26.28 13.25
N THR A 25 -8.61 25.10 12.63
CA THR A 25 -9.63 24.05 12.78
C THR A 25 -9.57 23.36 14.14
N LYS A 26 -8.39 22.85 14.55
CA LYS A 26 -8.20 22.22 15.87
C LYS A 26 -8.60 23.12 17.05
N ALA A 27 -8.14 24.37 17.06
CA ALA A 27 -8.45 25.29 18.16
C ALA A 27 -9.97 25.59 18.22
N ALA A 28 -10.60 25.80 17.06
CA ALA A 28 -12.04 25.95 16.97
C ALA A 28 -12.79 24.69 17.45
N GLY A 29 -12.28 23.49 17.15
CA GLY A 29 -12.78 22.21 17.66
C GLY A 29 -12.73 22.15 19.18
N LEU A 30 -11.59 22.49 19.78
CA LEU A 30 -11.40 22.56 21.23
C LEU A 30 -12.39 23.53 21.91
N ALA A 31 -12.54 24.73 21.35
CA ALA A 31 -13.49 25.72 21.87
C ALA A 31 -14.95 25.22 21.79
N ARG A 32 -15.32 24.51 20.72
CA ARG A 32 -16.65 23.90 20.58
C ARG A 32 -16.89 22.78 21.58
N LEU A 33 -15.89 21.92 21.81
CA LEU A 33 -15.95 20.88 22.85
C LEU A 33 -16.13 21.50 24.24
N TRP A 34 -15.34 22.54 24.54
CA TRP A 34 -15.42 23.26 25.80
C TRP A 34 -16.80 23.90 25.99
N ALA A 35 -17.31 24.60 24.97
CA ALA A 35 -18.63 25.23 24.99
C ALA A 35 -19.78 24.22 25.11
N ALA A 36 -19.60 23.00 24.61
CA ALA A 36 -20.54 21.89 24.76
C ALA A 36 -20.46 21.19 26.15
N GLY A 37 -19.57 21.66 27.03
CA GLY A 37 -19.46 21.17 28.41
C GLY A 37 -18.63 19.90 28.58
N PHE A 38 -17.79 19.56 27.60
CA PHE A 38 -16.83 18.47 27.75
C PHE A 38 -15.63 18.88 28.61
N ALA A 39 -15.01 17.90 29.25
CA ALA A 39 -13.79 18.11 30.03
C ALA A 39 -12.59 18.29 29.08
N VAL A 40 -12.38 19.52 28.62
CA VAL A 40 -11.23 19.90 27.78
C VAL A 40 -10.15 20.52 28.67
N PRO A 41 -8.87 20.14 28.54
CA PRO A 41 -7.79 20.81 29.25
C PRO A 41 -7.73 22.30 28.90
N ASP A 42 -7.49 23.15 29.90
CA ASP A 42 -7.37 24.59 29.72
C ASP A 42 -6.33 24.90 28.62
N ALA A 43 -6.67 25.83 27.73
CA ALA A 43 -5.81 26.23 26.64
C ALA A 43 -5.89 27.73 26.36
N VAL A 44 -4.79 28.25 25.84
CA VAL A 44 -4.65 29.60 25.30
C VAL A 44 -4.26 29.48 23.84
N ILE A 45 -4.93 30.23 22.98
CA ILE A 45 -4.73 30.23 21.53
C ILE A 45 -3.99 31.50 21.14
N LEU A 46 -2.87 31.33 20.45
CA LEU A 46 -2.21 32.38 19.68
C LEU A 46 -2.87 32.41 18.29
N PRO A 47 -3.66 33.46 17.96
CA PRO A 47 -4.47 33.47 16.75
C PRO A 47 -3.63 33.55 15.47
N ILE A 48 -4.29 33.30 14.34
CA ILE A 48 -3.77 33.48 12.98
C ILE A 48 -3.15 34.87 12.82
N GLY A 49 -2.03 34.93 12.08
CA GLY A 49 -1.25 36.14 11.84
C GLY A 49 0.05 36.21 12.65
N ILE A 50 0.29 35.25 13.55
CA ILE A 50 1.53 35.21 14.34
C ILE A 50 2.79 35.05 13.46
N ALA A 51 2.73 34.21 12.42
CA ALA A 51 3.84 34.02 11.48
C ALA A 51 4.19 35.33 10.73
N GLU A 52 3.19 36.12 10.34
CA GLU A 52 3.41 37.41 9.68
C GLU A 52 4.11 38.43 10.60
N THR A 53 3.79 38.38 11.90
CA THR A 53 4.41 39.26 12.90
C THR A 53 5.77 38.77 13.39
N TRP A 54 6.07 37.48 13.20
CA TRP A 54 7.32 36.86 13.63
C TRP A 54 7.90 35.99 12.49
N PRO A 55 8.36 36.59 11.37
CA PRO A 55 8.89 35.82 10.23
C PRO A 55 10.24 35.18 10.55
N ASP A 56 11.25 35.98 10.95
CA ASP A 56 12.60 35.52 11.31
C ASP A 56 13.17 36.33 12.48
N GLY A 57 13.96 35.69 13.35
CA GLY A 57 14.67 36.35 14.46
C GLY A 57 13.99 36.22 15.83
N PRO A 58 14.36 37.04 16.84
CA PRO A 58 13.80 36.94 18.19
C PRO A 58 12.29 37.26 18.23
N PRO A 59 11.53 36.66 19.16
CA PRO A 59 10.08 36.88 19.25
C PRO A 59 9.76 38.34 19.61
N PRO A 60 8.76 38.96 18.95
CA PRO A 60 8.27 40.27 19.32
C PRO A 60 7.79 40.31 20.77
N ASP A 61 7.92 41.48 21.43
CA ASP A 61 7.50 41.67 22.83
C ASP A 61 6.04 41.25 23.06
N GLN A 62 5.16 41.52 22.09
CA GLN A 62 3.75 41.11 22.17
C GLN A 62 3.56 39.59 22.22
N VAL A 63 4.36 38.82 21.46
CA VAL A 63 4.29 37.34 21.46
C VAL A 63 4.87 36.81 22.77
N ARG A 64 5.98 37.40 23.23
CA ARG A 64 6.60 37.06 24.53
C ARG A 64 5.62 37.29 25.68
N ASP A 65 5.01 38.47 25.75
CA ASP A 65 4.03 38.82 26.78
C ASP A 65 2.83 37.87 26.76
N ALA A 66 2.35 37.48 25.57
CA ALA A 66 1.25 36.53 25.43
C ALA A 66 1.63 35.13 25.93
N VAL A 67 2.84 34.65 25.62
CA VAL A 67 3.35 33.36 26.10
C VAL A 67 3.59 33.38 27.61
N ASP A 68 4.13 34.46 28.16
CA ASP A 68 4.34 34.62 29.61
C ASP A 68 3.02 34.59 30.37
N GLN A 69 2.00 35.28 29.85
CA GLN A 69 0.64 35.26 30.39
C GLN A 69 0.03 33.86 30.30
N ALA A 70 0.18 33.17 29.17
CA ALA A 70 -0.32 31.81 29.00
C ALA A 70 0.35 30.82 29.97
N CYS A 71 1.68 30.87 30.11
CA CYS A 71 2.42 30.03 31.05
C CYS A 71 1.98 30.26 32.49
N THR A 72 1.73 31.52 32.85
CA THR A 72 1.25 31.89 34.20
C THR A 72 -0.19 31.39 34.43
N ALA A 73 -1.06 31.51 33.43
CA ALA A 73 -2.46 31.13 33.54
C ALA A 73 -2.68 29.61 33.55
N LEU A 74 -1.97 28.87 32.70
CA LEU A 74 -2.15 27.44 32.52
C LEU A 74 -1.40 26.61 33.57
N GLY A 75 -0.16 27.03 33.90
CA GLY A 75 0.74 26.32 34.80
C GLY A 75 1.14 24.92 34.31
N GLY A 76 2.21 24.37 34.91
CA GLY A 76 2.70 23.03 34.59
C GLY A 76 3.26 22.90 33.16
N PRO A 77 3.53 21.66 32.71
CA PRO A 77 3.95 21.40 31.34
C PRO A 77 2.80 21.62 30.35
N LEU A 78 3.12 22.14 29.16
CA LEU A 78 2.18 22.44 28.08
C LEU A 78 2.43 21.55 26.86
N ALA A 79 1.35 21.28 26.14
CA ALA A 79 1.37 20.83 24.75
C ALA A 79 1.22 22.05 23.83
N VAL A 80 2.15 22.23 22.90
CA VAL A 80 2.13 23.29 21.89
C VAL A 80 1.77 22.66 20.56
N ARG A 81 0.60 23.02 20.01
CA ARG A 81 0.03 22.41 18.79
C ARG A 81 -0.21 23.48 17.74
N SER A 82 0.20 23.22 16.50
CA SER A 82 -0.23 24.02 15.36
C SER A 82 -1.70 23.76 15.03
N SER A 83 -2.42 24.80 14.61
CA SER A 83 -3.81 24.73 14.16
C SER A 83 -3.96 25.50 12.86
N ALA A 84 -3.94 24.77 11.74
CA ALA A 84 -4.10 25.35 10.42
C ALA A 84 -5.57 25.29 9.95
N SER A 85 -5.94 26.20 9.05
CA SER A 85 -7.30 26.25 8.49
C SER A 85 -7.57 25.13 7.46
N TRP A 86 -6.53 24.62 6.80
CA TRP A 86 -6.61 23.61 5.74
C TRP A 86 -6.49 22.15 6.22
N GLU A 87 -6.13 21.95 7.49
CA GLU A 87 -5.80 20.63 8.04
C GLU A 87 -6.99 19.67 8.07
N ASP A 88 -8.17 20.16 8.44
CA ASP A 88 -9.39 19.35 8.66
C ASP A 88 -10.52 19.68 7.65
N GLY A 89 -10.18 20.03 6.42
CA GLY A 89 -11.16 20.33 5.37
C GLY A 89 -11.89 19.07 4.89
N ALA A 90 -13.17 19.21 4.51
CA ALA A 90 -14.01 18.11 4.02
C ALA A 90 -13.44 17.37 2.78
N THR A 91 -12.43 17.96 2.12
CA THR A 91 -11.76 17.41 0.93
C THR A 91 -10.23 17.33 1.08
N SER A 92 -9.66 17.67 2.24
CA SER A 92 -8.21 17.63 2.49
C SER A 92 -7.86 16.55 3.50
N ALA A 93 -7.12 15.53 3.04
CA ALA A 93 -6.67 14.40 3.85
C ALA A 93 -5.22 14.59 4.31
N HIS A 94 -4.89 15.74 4.91
CA HIS A 94 -3.52 16.06 5.36
C HIS A 94 -3.33 15.92 6.87
N ALA A 95 -4.13 15.04 7.49
CA ALA A 95 -4.03 14.70 8.90
C ALA A 95 -2.59 14.27 9.25
N GLY A 96 -2.01 14.88 10.29
CA GLY A 96 -0.66 14.54 10.77
C GLY A 96 0.48 15.32 10.10
N ALA A 97 0.21 16.19 9.12
CA ALA A 97 1.23 17.03 8.47
C ALA A 97 1.72 18.20 9.36
N THR A 98 1.18 18.37 10.56
CA THR A 98 1.42 19.53 11.43
C THR A 98 2.21 19.16 12.68
N THR A 99 3.07 20.06 13.13
CA THR A 99 3.95 19.83 14.28
C THR A 99 3.24 20.03 15.62
N THR A 100 3.47 19.10 16.54
CA THR A 100 3.09 19.18 17.97
C THR A 100 4.35 18.99 18.81
N VAL A 101 4.47 19.73 19.91
CA VAL A 101 5.56 19.58 20.89
C VAL A 101 4.94 19.40 22.27
N LEU A 102 5.21 18.26 22.92
CA LEU A 102 4.69 17.94 24.25
C LEU A 102 5.71 18.24 25.36
N ASP A 103 5.22 18.26 26.60
CA ASP A 103 6.02 18.39 27.84
C ASP A 103 6.89 19.65 27.91
N VAL A 104 6.35 20.78 27.42
CA VAL A 104 7.07 22.04 27.35
C VAL A 104 6.87 22.85 28.62
N THR A 105 7.95 23.18 29.32
CA THR A 105 7.90 23.96 30.57
C THR A 105 8.76 25.22 30.49
N GLY A 106 8.15 26.37 30.82
CA GLY A 106 8.81 27.67 30.86
C GLY A 106 8.67 28.46 29.57
N ALA A 107 8.60 29.79 29.69
CA ALA A 107 8.23 30.68 28.58
C ALA A 107 9.19 30.60 27.38
N ASP A 108 10.50 30.54 27.61
CA ASP A 108 11.48 30.44 26.52
C ASP A 108 11.33 29.11 25.75
N ALA A 109 11.12 27.99 26.44
CA ALA A 109 10.88 26.70 25.80
C ALA A 109 9.56 26.68 25.02
N VAL A 110 8.52 27.35 25.54
CA VAL A 110 7.24 27.51 24.83
C VAL A 110 7.42 28.36 23.57
N LEU A 111 8.23 29.42 23.61
CA LEU A 111 8.55 30.23 22.42
C LEU A 111 9.28 29.40 21.36
N ASP A 112 10.25 28.56 21.75
CA ASP A 112 10.94 27.64 20.85
C ASP A 112 9.97 26.62 20.24
N ALA A 113 9.04 26.08 21.03
CA ALA A 113 8.01 25.16 20.56
C ALA A 113 7.00 25.83 19.60
N VAL A 114 6.61 27.08 19.88
CA VAL A 114 5.78 27.89 18.97
C VAL A 114 6.51 28.07 17.64
N ARG A 115 7.80 28.42 17.67
CA ARG A 115 8.63 28.54 16.45
C ARG A 115 8.67 27.24 15.66
N ALA A 116 8.94 26.11 16.33
CA ALA A 116 8.93 24.79 15.68
C ALA A 116 7.58 24.47 15.01
N CYS A 117 6.46 24.85 15.63
CA CYS A 117 5.13 24.68 15.04
C CYS A 117 4.93 25.52 13.77
N LEU A 118 5.40 26.77 13.76
CA LEU A 118 5.32 27.65 12.59
C LEU A 118 6.17 27.13 11.44
N ASP A 119 7.44 26.80 11.72
CA ASP A 119 8.39 26.35 10.71
C ASP A 119 7.98 25.00 10.11
N GLY A 120 7.52 24.06 10.95
CA GLY A 120 7.02 22.76 10.50
C GLY A 120 5.75 22.86 9.65
N THR A 121 4.84 23.76 10.00
CA THR A 121 3.63 24.01 9.18
C THR A 121 4.01 24.60 7.82
N ALA A 122 4.95 25.55 7.78
CA ALA A 122 5.43 26.15 6.53
C ALA A 122 6.13 25.12 5.62
N ALA A 123 6.92 24.22 6.19
CA ALA A 123 7.54 23.12 5.45
C ALA A 123 6.49 22.18 4.84
N ALA A 124 5.48 21.78 5.61
CA ALA A 124 4.37 20.95 5.13
C ALA A 124 3.58 21.63 4.01
N GLN A 125 3.33 22.94 4.11
CA GLN A 125 2.67 23.71 3.06
C GLN A 125 3.46 23.73 1.75
N ALA A 126 4.78 23.92 1.83
CA ALA A 126 5.64 23.90 0.66
C ALA A 126 5.68 22.52 -0.01
N GLU A 127 5.69 21.44 0.78
CA GLU A 127 5.66 20.06 0.28
C GLU A 127 4.32 19.70 -0.38
N LEU A 128 3.21 20.10 0.24
CA LEU A 128 1.86 19.77 -0.21
C LEU A 128 1.29 20.76 -1.24
N GLY A 129 1.99 21.86 -1.52
CA GLY A 129 1.51 22.93 -2.41
C GLY A 129 0.28 23.67 -1.86
N LEU A 130 0.20 23.81 -0.54
CA LEU A 130 -0.93 24.43 0.16
C LEU A 130 -0.61 25.86 0.56
N GLU A 131 -1.63 26.71 0.59
CA GLU A 131 -1.57 28.06 1.14
C GLU A 131 -2.51 28.16 2.35
N GLY A 132 -2.14 28.96 3.36
CA GLY A 132 -3.03 29.29 4.46
C GLY A 132 -2.32 29.68 5.74
N ASP A 133 -3.04 30.32 6.64
CA ASP A 133 -2.48 30.78 7.90
C ASP A 133 -2.59 29.73 9.01
N VAL A 134 -1.70 29.86 10.00
CA VAL A 134 -1.60 28.98 11.15
C VAL A 134 -1.75 29.75 12.46
N ALA A 135 -2.55 29.20 13.37
CA ALA A 135 -2.60 29.56 14.78
C ALA A 135 -1.81 28.53 15.60
N VAL A 136 -1.52 28.85 16.86
CA VAL A 136 -0.85 27.93 17.79
C VAL A 136 -1.64 27.81 19.08
N VAL A 137 -1.91 26.58 19.50
CA VAL A 137 -2.60 26.25 20.75
C VAL A 137 -1.57 25.91 21.82
N LEU A 138 -1.63 26.60 22.94
CA LEU A 138 -0.90 26.30 24.17
C LEU A 138 -1.90 25.63 25.12
N GLN A 139 -1.81 24.32 25.30
CA GLN A 139 -2.77 23.53 26.08
C GLN A 139 -2.08 22.91 27.28
N ARG A 140 -2.72 22.91 28.46
CA ARG A 140 -2.18 22.20 29.62
C ARG A 140 -2.03 20.71 29.31
N LEU A 141 -0.84 20.16 29.52
CA LEU A 141 -0.58 18.74 29.30
C LEU A 141 -1.27 17.91 30.40
N VAL A 142 -2.03 16.89 29.99
CA VAL A 142 -2.66 15.94 30.92
C VAL A 142 -1.64 14.85 31.26
N PRO A 143 -1.31 14.60 32.55
CA PRO A 143 -0.43 13.51 32.96
C PRO A 143 -1.18 12.16 32.87
N ALA A 144 -1.38 11.70 31.64
CA ALA A 144 -2.24 10.58 31.32
C ALA A 144 -1.71 9.25 31.90
N GLU A 145 -2.58 8.52 32.57
CA GLU A 145 -2.38 7.09 32.89
C GLU A 145 -2.65 6.25 31.64
N TRP A 146 -3.67 6.64 30.88
CA TRP A 146 -4.02 6.10 29.57
C TRP A 146 -4.35 7.24 28.62
N ALA A 147 -3.95 7.14 27.36
CA ALA A 147 -4.37 8.05 26.32
C ALA A 147 -4.59 7.29 25.02
N GLY A 148 -5.35 7.89 24.11
CA GLY A 148 -5.61 7.25 22.84
C GLY A 148 -6.56 8.01 21.93
N VAL A 149 -7.07 7.28 20.95
CA VAL A 149 -8.04 7.76 19.95
C VAL A 149 -9.31 6.93 20.02
N ALA A 150 -10.44 7.55 19.74
CA ALA A 150 -11.74 6.90 19.66
C ALA A 150 -12.48 7.35 18.40
N PHE A 151 -12.92 6.40 17.60
CA PHE A 151 -13.68 6.63 16.37
C PHE A 151 -15.13 6.23 16.57
N THR A 152 -16.08 7.13 16.28
CA THR A 152 -17.52 6.84 16.37
C THR A 152 -18.07 6.05 15.17
N VAL A 153 -17.20 5.82 14.19
CA VAL A 153 -17.39 4.92 13.07
C VAL A 153 -16.14 4.06 12.96
N ASP A 154 -16.30 2.76 12.74
CA ASP A 154 -15.15 1.87 12.58
C ASP A 154 -14.34 2.28 11.33
N PRO A 155 -13.07 2.72 11.48
CA PRO A 155 -12.26 3.14 10.34
C PRO A 155 -11.87 1.98 9.40
N LEU A 156 -12.13 0.73 9.80
CA LEU A 156 -11.88 -0.46 8.97
C LEU A 156 -13.12 -0.88 8.18
N SER A 157 -14.27 -1.00 8.85
CA SER A 157 -15.49 -1.56 8.24
C SER A 157 -16.54 -0.51 7.84
N GLY A 158 -16.45 0.71 8.37
CA GLY A 158 -17.51 1.71 8.26
C GLY A 158 -18.67 1.51 9.22
N ALA A 159 -18.62 0.52 10.12
CA ALA A 159 -19.68 0.25 11.07
C ALA A 159 -19.93 1.45 11.99
N THR A 160 -21.15 1.99 11.97
CA THR A 160 -21.55 3.14 12.79
C THR A 160 -22.16 2.76 14.13
N ASP A 161 -22.32 1.46 14.40
CA ASP A 161 -23.01 0.92 15.58
C ASP A 161 -22.06 0.50 16.72
N LEU A 162 -20.76 0.77 16.56
CA LEU A 162 -19.72 0.57 17.57
C LEU A 162 -18.86 1.84 17.73
N VAL A 163 -18.14 1.97 18.84
CA VAL A 163 -17.02 2.92 18.97
C VAL A 163 -15.72 2.11 19.00
N ARG A 164 -14.79 2.40 18.09
CA ARG A 164 -13.47 1.78 18.05
C ARG A 164 -12.51 2.62 18.88
N ILE A 165 -11.77 2.00 19.80
CA ILE A 165 -10.85 2.69 20.71
C ILE A 165 -9.48 2.04 20.59
N ALA A 166 -8.48 2.85 20.27
CA ALA A 166 -7.08 2.49 20.42
C ALA A 166 -6.49 3.23 21.62
N ALA A 167 -5.75 2.55 22.50
CA ALA A 167 -5.21 3.17 23.71
C ALA A 167 -3.81 2.66 24.08
N THR A 168 -3.00 3.52 24.69
CA THR A 168 -1.69 3.18 25.25
C THR A 168 -1.55 3.70 26.68
N PRO A 169 -0.78 3.03 27.57
CA PRO A 169 -0.36 3.63 28.83
C PRO A 169 0.49 4.88 28.58
N GLY A 170 0.30 5.92 29.39
CA GLY A 170 1.05 7.18 29.28
C GLY A 170 0.52 8.12 28.20
N LEU A 171 1.42 8.88 27.57
CA LEU A 171 1.06 9.87 26.54
C LEU A 171 0.71 9.20 25.21
N GLY A 172 -0.32 9.71 24.52
CA GLY A 172 -0.88 9.10 23.31
C GLY A 172 -0.13 9.39 22.00
N GLU A 173 0.93 10.21 22.02
CA GLU A 173 1.61 10.66 20.79
C GLU A 173 2.20 9.51 19.98
N ALA A 174 2.89 8.57 20.63
CA ALA A 174 3.47 7.39 19.97
C ALA A 174 2.40 6.45 19.38
N LEU A 175 1.17 6.48 19.90
CA LEU A 175 0.04 5.73 19.33
C LEU A 175 -0.51 6.44 18.09
N VAL A 176 -0.68 7.77 18.14
CA VAL A 176 -1.16 8.57 17.00
C VAL A 176 -0.18 8.53 15.83
N GLN A 177 1.13 8.42 16.11
CA GLN A 177 2.19 8.26 15.11
C GLN A 177 2.37 6.82 14.61
N GLY A 178 1.63 5.84 15.16
CA GLY A 178 1.72 4.43 14.78
C GLY A 178 3.02 3.73 15.22
N GLU A 179 3.77 4.30 16.15
CA GLU A 179 5.04 3.76 16.65
C GLU A 179 4.85 2.65 17.70
N VAL A 180 3.68 2.61 18.35
CA VAL A 180 3.34 1.64 19.41
C VAL A 180 2.02 0.95 19.09
N VAL A 181 1.97 -0.37 19.28
CA VAL A 181 0.73 -1.15 19.27
C VAL A 181 0.19 -1.23 20.70
N GLY A 182 -0.96 -0.59 20.92
CA GLY A 182 -1.65 -0.54 22.21
C GLY A 182 -2.88 -1.46 22.29
N ALA A 183 -3.76 -1.17 23.23
CA ALA A 183 -5.12 -1.73 23.27
C ALA A 183 -5.88 -1.37 22.00
N ASP A 184 -6.68 -2.30 21.51
CA ASP A 184 -7.55 -2.10 20.35
C ASP A 184 -8.89 -2.81 20.58
N VAL A 185 -9.87 -2.03 21.03
CA VAL A 185 -11.17 -2.52 21.48
C VAL A 185 -12.32 -1.86 20.74
N ALA A 186 -13.41 -2.60 20.57
CA ALA A 186 -14.69 -2.10 20.12
C ALA A 186 -15.67 -2.07 21.29
N VAL A 187 -16.41 -0.96 21.44
CA VAL A 187 -17.51 -0.87 22.40
C VAL A 187 -18.83 -0.86 21.64
N ARG A 188 -19.65 -1.89 21.87
CA ARG A 188 -20.96 -2.10 21.24
C ARG A 188 -22.00 -2.41 22.30
N ASP A 189 -23.07 -1.62 22.35
CA ASP A 189 -24.16 -1.80 23.33
C ASP A 189 -23.68 -1.95 24.79
N GLY A 190 -22.59 -1.25 25.15
CA GLY A 190 -21.98 -1.30 26.49
C GLY A 190 -21.13 -2.54 26.76
N VAL A 191 -20.82 -3.34 25.74
CA VAL A 191 -19.90 -4.49 25.82
C VAL A 191 -18.57 -4.10 25.18
N VAL A 192 -17.46 -4.37 25.88
CA VAL A 192 -16.09 -4.20 25.38
C VAL A 192 -15.65 -5.51 24.72
N GLU A 193 -15.24 -5.43 23.46
CA GLU A 193 -14.77 -6.55 22.64
C GLU A 193 -13.37 -6.24 22.07
N GLY A 194 -12.53 -7.26 21.88
CA GLY A 194 -11.20 -7.10 21.27
C GLY A 194 -10.03 -7.30 22.25
N ASP A 195 -8.85 -6.81 21.87
CA ASP A 195 -7.65 -6.91 22.69
C ASP A 195 -7.50 -5.65 23.55
N ALA A 196 -7.89 -5.76 24.83
CA ALA A 196 -7.82 -4.65 25.75
C ALA A 196 -6.38 -4.29 26.17
N ALA A 197 -5.39 -5.15 25.97
CA ALA A 197 -3.99 -4.91 26.39
C ALA A 197 -3.80 -4.27 27.80
N GLY A 198 -4.73 -4.55 28.73
CA GLY A 198 -4.73 -3.99 30.10
C GLY A 198 -5.52 -2.69 30.31
N LEU A 199 -6.17 -2.12 29.27
CA LEU A 199 -7.11 -1.00 29.38
C LEU A 199 -8.32 -1.44 30.22
N PRO A 200 -8.67 -0.72 31.31
CA PRO A 200 -9.85 -1.06 32.10
C PRO A 200 -11.16 -0.82 31.33
N ASP A 201 -12.12 -1.74 31.42
CA ASP A 201 -13.44 -1.60 30.80
C ASP A 201 -14.15 -0.29 31.19
N GLU A 202 -13.97 0.17 32.43
CA GLU A 202 -14.54 1.45 32.90
C GLU A 202 -14.04 2.64 32.08
N VAL A 203 -12.77 2.62 31.65
CA VAL A 203 -12.17 3.66 30.82
C VAL A 203 -12.70 3.55 29.40
N ALA A 204 -12.71 2.34 28.82
CA ALA A 204 -13.23 2.11 27.47
C ALA A 204 -14.70 2.54 27.34
N LEU A 205 -15.54 2.20 28.33
CA LEU A 205 -16.95 2.59 28.35
C LEU A 205 -17.13 4.11 28.51
N ALA A 206 -16.33 4.75 29.37
CA ALA A 206 -16.38 6.20 29.55
C ALA A 206 -15.96 6.96 28.27
N VAL A 207 -14.93 6.47 27.59
CA VAL A 207 -14.45 7.00 26.31
C VAL A 207 -15.52 6.81 25.22
N ALA A 208 -16.14 5.63 25.13
CA ALA A 208 -17.19 5.36 24.15
C ALA A 208 -18.41 6.27 24.33
N ASP A 209 -18.89 6.45 25.57
CA ASP A 209 -20.00 7.38 25.87
C ASP A 209 -19.63 8.82 25.50
N ALA A 210 -18.43 9.27 25.87
CA ALA A 210 -17.96 10.61 25.53
C ALA A 210 -17.85 10.81 24.01
N ALA A 211 -17.29 9.87 23.27
CA ALA A 211 -17.14 9.95 21.83
C ALA A 211 -18.50 10.08 21.12
N ARG A 212 -19.52 9.30 21.54
CA ARG A 212 -20.89 9.41 21.02
C ARG A 212 -21.54 10.75 21.34
N ARG A 213 -21.31 11.30 22.53
CA ARG A 213 -21.79 12.63 22.90
C ARG A 213 -21.10 13.71 22.06
N VAL A 214 -19.81 13.56 21.76
CA VAL A 214 -19.05 14.46 20.89
C VAL A 214 -19.59 14.43 19.46
N GLU A 215 -19.84 13.25 18.90
CA GLU A 215 -20.52 13.06 17.61
C GLU A 215 -21.88 13.77 17.56
N GLY A 216 -22.69 13.65 18.62
CA GLY A 216 -23.96 14.36 18.73
C GLY A 216 -23.82 15.89 18.82
N ALA A 217 -22.76 16.39 19.47
CA ALA A 217 -22.52 17.82 19.67
C ALA A 217 -21.89 18.52 18.45
N LEU A 218 -20.98 17.84 17.74
CA LEU A 218 -20.25 18.39 16.60
C LEU A 218 -20.87 18.04 15.25
N GLY A 219 -21.73 17.02 15.19
CA GLY A 219 -22.47 16.62 14.01
C GLY A 219 -21.67 15.70 13.08
N GLY A 220 -22.08 14.44 13.01
CA GLY A 220 -21.47 13.42 12.16
C GLY A 220 -20.29 12.70 12.84
N PRO A 221 -19.76 11.64 12.21
CA PRO A 221 -18.76 10.79 12.83
C PRO A 221 -17.48 11.53 13.21
N GLN A 222 -16.90 11.18 14.36
CA GLN A 222 -15.76 11.88 14.95
C GLN A 222 -14.60 10.92 15.24
N ASP A 223 -13.41 11.44 15.06
CA ASP A 223 -12.15 10.94 15.60
C ASP A 223 -11.78 11.81 16.80
N VAL A 224 -11.73 11.21 17.98
CA VAL A 224 -11.59 11.88 19.27
C VAL A 224 -10.30 11.44 19.94
N GLU A 225 -9.38 12.37 20.16
CA GLU A 225 -8.21 12.12 21.02
C GLU A 225 -8.59 12.37 22.48
N TRP A 226 -8.17 11.47 23.36
CA TRP A 226 -8.53 11.50 24.77
C TRP A 226 -7.36 11.12 25.69
N ALA A 227 -7.44 11.57 26.92
CA ALA A 227 -6.51 11.25 28.00
C ALA A 227 -7.28 10.96 29.30
N TRP A 228 -6.90 9.91 29.99
CA TRP A 228 -7.43 9.52 31.29
C TRP A 228 -6.38 9.79 32.36
N ALA A 229 -6.73 10.61 33.36
CA ALA A 229 -5.85 10.90 34.48
C ALA A 229 -6.66 11.03 35.76
N GLN A 230 -6.19 10.42 36.85
CA GLN A 230 -6.77 10.57 38.19
C GLN A 230 -8.28 10.26 38.24
N GLY A 231 -8.73 9.28 37.45
CA GLY A 231 -10.13 8.86 37.38
C GLY A 231 -11.04 9.79 36.56
N ALA A 232 -10.48 10.70 35.76
CA ALA A 232 -11.23 11.61 34.90
C ALA A 232 -10.80 11.50 33.43
N LEU A 233 -11.79 11.56 32.54
CA LEU A 233 -11.59 11.64 31.10
C LEU A 233 -11.42 13.10 30.68
N HIS A 234 -10.39 13.38 29.89
CA HIS A 234 -10.14 14.64 29.23
C HIS A 234 -10.15 14.45 27.72
N LEU A 235 -10.87 15.31 27.00
CA LEU A 235 -10.85 15.34 25.54
C LEU A 235 -9.78 16.34 25.08
N VAL A 236 -8.77 15.85 24.37
CA VAL A 236 -7.63 16.68 23.94
C VAL A 236 -7.75 17.12 22.49
N GLN A 237 -8.60 16.47 21.69
CA GLN A 237 -8.96 16.87 20.34
C GLN A 237 -10.23 16.15 19.86
N ALA A 238 -10.97 16.75 18.92
CA ALA A 238 -11.97 16.04 18.12
C ALA A 238 -11.99 16.61 16.70
N ARG A 239 -12.09 15.72 15.71
CA ARG A 239 -12.17 16.09 14.28
C ARG A 239 -13.20 15.22 13.56
N PRO A 240 -13.85 15.74 12.50
CA PRO A 240 -14.78 14.95 11.71
C PRO A 240 -14.05 13.84 10.95
N VAL A 241 -14.64 12.64 10.91
CA VAL A 241 -14.17 11.57 10.02
C VAL A 241 -14.66 11.91 8.61
N THR A 242 -13.73 12.25 7.72
CA THR A 242 -14.03 12.66 6.33
C THR A 242 -14.13 11.48 5.37
N VAL A 243 -13.52 10.34 5.71
CA VAL A 243 -13.55 9.11 4.92
C VAL A 243 -14.11 7.99 5.78
N VAL A 244 -15.35 7.58 5.49
CA VAL A 244 -15.97 6.40 6.08
C VAL A 244 -15.85 5.28 5.06
N PRO A 245 -15.16 4.16 5.37
CA PRO A 245 -15.21 2.99 4.52
C PRO A 245 -16.67 2.60 4.30
N THR A 246 -17.09 2.41 3.07
CA THR A 246 -18.41 1.84 2.79
C THR A 246 -18.23 0.37 2.53
N GLU A 247 -19.06 -0.48 3.15
CA GLU A 247 -19.08 -1.89 2.80
C GLU A 247 -19.40 -1.99 1.29
N PRO A 248 -18.54 -2.64 0.50
CA PRO A 248 -18.69 -2.64 -0.94
C PRO A 248 -19.97 -3.39 -1.32
N GLU A 249 -20.78 -2.80 -2.20
CA GLU A 249 -21.92 -3.49 -2.79
C GLU A 249 -21.42 -4.57 -3.75
N LEU A 250 -21.24 -5.78 -3.23
CA LEU A 250 -20.83 -6.94 -4.02
C LEU A 250 -22.00 -7.44 -4.88
N PRO A 251 -21.71 -7.97 -6.08
CA PRO A 251 -22.73 -8.55 -6.93
C PRO A 251 -23.42 -9.75 -6.26
N THR A 252 -24.68 -9.99 -6.66
CA THR A 252 -25.50 -11.09 -6.11
C THR A 252 -24.78 -12.44 -6.19
N GLY A 253 -24.79 -13.19 -5.09
CA GLY A 253 -24.11 -14.49 -4.97
C GLY A 253 -23.29 -14.56 -3.69
N ASN A 254 -22.83 -15.75 -3.33
CA ASN A 254 -22.03 -15.98 -2.14
C ASN A 254 -20.54 -16.19 -2.49
N ASN A 255 -19.69 -16.23 -1.45
CA ASN A 255 -18.26 -16.60 -1.52
C ASN A 255 -17.36 -15.64 -2.30
N TRP A 256 -17.77 -14.39 -2.49
CA TRP A 256 -16.88 -13.32 -2.92
C TRP A 256 -15.87 -13.02 -1.82
N GLN A 257 -14.60 -12.96 -2.17
CA GLN A 257 -13.51 -12.61 -1.25
C GLN A 257 -12.61 -11.57 -1.89
N LYS A 258 -12.16 -10.58 -1.11
CA LYS A 258 -11.13 -9.65 -1.57
C LYS A 258 -9.86 -10.45 -1.86
N ASP A 259 -9.30 -10.30 -3.06
CA ASP A 259 -8.05 -10.95 -3.42
C ASP A 259 -6.86 -10.12 -2.97
N THR A 260 -6.56 -10.21 -1.67
CA THR A 260 -5.41 -9.51 -1.06
C THR A 260 -4.07 -10.15 -1.41
N ALA A 261 -4.08 -11.38 -1.95
CA ALA A 261 -2.86 -12.10 -2.27
C ALA A 261 -2.24 -11.55 -3.57
N HIS A 262 -3.07 -11.21 -4.55
CA HIS A 262 -2.62 -10.63 -5.81
C HIS A 262 -2.77 -9.10 -5.84
N TYR A 263 -3.79 -8.55 -5.18
CA TYR A 263 -4.13 -7.13 -5.18
C TYR A 263 -4.29 -6.61 -3.74
N PRO A 264 -3.18 -6.43 -3.00
CA PRO A 264 -3.22 -5.93 -1.62
C PRO A 264 -3.63 -4.44 -1.54
N GLU A 265 -3.39 -3.69 -2.61
CA GLU A 265 -3.71 -2.27 -2.74
C GLU A 265 -4.80 -2.05 -3.81
N PRO A 266 -5.56 -0.94 -3.73
CA PRO A 266 -6.51 -0.57 -4.78
C PRO A 266 -5.85 -0.49 -6.15
N MET A 267 -6.57 -0.98 -7.15
CA MET A 267 -6.14 -1.01 -8.54
C MET A 267 -6.84 0.08 -9.37
N THR A 268 -6.15 0.59 -10.37
CA THR A 268 -6.73 1.52 -11.33
C THR A 268 -7.74 0.85 -12.26
N PRO A 269 -8.79 1.57 -12.74
CA PRO A 269 -9.70 1.07 -13.77
C PRO A 269 -8.99 0.52 -15.01
N PHE A 270 -7.92 1.18 -15.47
CA PHE A 270 -7.12 0.71 -16.59
C PHE A 270 -6.46 -0.63 -16.30
N GLY A 271 -5.75 -0.75 -15.16
CA GLY A 271 -5.11 -2.00 -14.74
C GLY A 271 -6.09 -3.16 -14.63
N TRP A 272 -7.23 -2.93 -13.99
CA TRP A 272 -8.32 -3.91 -13.90
C TRP A 272 -8.79 -4.36 -15.28
N SER A 273 -9.12 -3.41 -16.15
CA SER A 273 -9.66 -3.71 -17.47
C SER A 273 -8.65 -4.50 -18.33
N LEU A 274 -7.35 -4.25 -18.18
CA LEU A 274 -6.30 -5.01 -18.85
C LEU A 274 -6.25 -6.46 -18.36
N LEU A 275 -6.23 -6.69 -17.05
CA LEU A 275 -6.17 -8.05 -16.47
C LEU A 275 -7.42 -8.86 -16.80
N ASN A 276 -8.60 -8.25 -16.67
CA ASN A 276 -9.87 -8.91 -16.96
C ASN A 276 -10.00 -9.33 -18.44
N HIS A 277 -9.31 -8.65 -19.36
CA HIS A 277 -9.24 -9.05 -20.78
C HIS A 277 -8.48 -10.37 -21.03
N ALA A 278 -7.84 -10.94 -20.02
CA ALA A 278 -7.14 -12.23 -20.11
C ALA A 278 -7.90 -13.41 -19.46
N GLU A 279 -9.09 -13.19 -18.88
CA GLU A 279 -9.88 -14.22 -18.18
C GLU A 279 -10.14 -15.46 -19.07
N ASP A 280 -10.43 -15.25 -20.35
CA ASP A 280 -10.70 -16.33 -21.29
C ASP A 280 -9.46 -17.22 -21.57
N GLU A 281 -8.25 -16.65 -21.52
CA GLU A 281 -7.01 -17.44 -21.65
C GLU A 281 -6.79 -18.33 -20.43
N VAL A 282 -7.13 -17.85 -19.23
CA VAL A 282 -7.07 -18.64 -17.99
C VAL A 282 -8.02 -19.84 -18.07
N ARG A 283 -9.27 -19.59 -18.48
CA ARG A 283 -10.28 -20.65 -18.68
C ARG A 283 -9.82 -21.66 -19.71
N ALA A 284 -9.23 -21.21 -20.82
CA ALA A 284 -8.70 -22.11 -21.86
C ALA A 284 -7.61 -23.05 -21.30
N VAL A 285 -6.69 -22.54 -20.46
CA VAL A 285 -5.66 -23.38 -19.83
C VAL A 285 -6.27 -24.41 -18.88
N PHE A 286 -7.28 -24.02 -18.10
CA PHE A 286 -7.98 -24.93 -17.18
C PHE A 286 -8.69 -26.06 -17.93
N ASP A 287 -9.27 -25.75 -19.09
CA ASP A 287 -9.92 -26.69 -20.00
C ASP A 287 -8.90 -27.63 -20.67
N GLU A 288 -7.77 -27.10 -21.15
CA GLU A 288 -6.68 -27.86 -21.77
C GLU A 288 -6.05 -28.89 -20.81
N HIS A 289 -6.02 -28.59 -19.51
CA HIS A 289 -5.48 -29.49 -18.49
C HIS A 289 -6.56 -30.34 -17.78
N GLY A 290 -7.84 -30.12 -18.08
CA GLY A 290 -8.94 -30.88 -17.49
C GLY A 290 -9.16 -30.61 -16.01
N LEU A 291 -8.86 -29.40 -15.52
CA LEU A 291 -9.11 -29.00 -14.14
C LEU A 291 -10.60 -29.04 -13.81
N LEU A 292 -10.92 -29.36 -12.54
CA LEU A 292 -12.31 -29.36 -12.04
C LEU A 292 -12.81 -27.97 -11.64
N VAL A 293 -12.09 -26.94 -12.05
CA VAL A 293 -12.43 -25.52 -11.91
C VAL A 293 -12.68 -24.99 -13.31
N ARG A 294 -13.79 -24.26 -13.49
CA ARG A 294 -14.13 -23.61 -14.76
C ARG A 294 -13.28 -22.35 -14.97
N GLY A 295 -13.07 -21.59 -13.91
CA GLY A 295 -12.31 -20.35 -13.92
C GLY A 295 -12.38 -19.64 -12.57
N LEU A 296 -11.81 -18.45 -12.53
CA LEU A 296 -11.93 -17.50 -11.44
C LEU A 296 -12.92 -16.44 -11.91
N GLU A 297 -13.96 -16.18 -11.13
CA GLU A 297 -14.87 -15.06 -11.37
C GLU A 297 -14.39 -13.87 -10.54
N GLU A 298 -14.07 -12.76 -11.20
CA GLU A 298 -13.54 -11.57 -10.54
C GLU A 298 -14.42 -10.35 -10.80
N ARG A 299 -14.46 -9.44 -9.83
CA ARG A 299 -15.25 -8.21 -9.87
C ARG A 299 -14.46 -7.06 -9.27
N PHE A 300 -14.52 -5.92 -9.95
CA PHE A 300 -13.92 -4.67 -9.49
C PHE A 300 -14.98 -3.81 -8.83
N VAL A 301 -14.82 -3.55 -7.53
CA VAL A 301 -15.78 -2.78 -6.71
C VAL A 301 -15.00 -1.79 -5.86
N GLY A 302 -15.24 -0.50 -6.05
CA GLY A 302 -14.62 0.56 -5.23
C GLY A 302 -13.09 0.64 -5.32
N GLY A 303 -12.48 0.21 -6.44
CA GLY A 303 -11.02 0.15 -6.58
C GLY A 303 -10.41 -1.19 -6.18
N GLU A 304 -11.21 -2.11 -5.62
CA GLU A 304 -10.73 -3.38 -5.07
C GLU A 304 -11.21 -4.56 -5.91
N VAL A 305 -10.42 -5.65 -5.94
CA VAL A 305 -10.77 -6.88 -6.68
C VAL A 305 -11.32 -7.93 -5.74
N TYR A 306 -12.51 -8.41 -6.07
CA TYR A 306 -13.18 -9.52 -5.40
C TYR A 306 -13.23 -10.72 -6.33
N GLY A 307 -12.66 -11.83 -5.88
CA GLY A 307 -12.61 -13.09 -6.61
C GLY A 307 -13.48 -14.16 -5.96
N ARG A 308 -13.89 -15.14 -6.77
CA ARG A 308 -14.39 -16.43 -6.30
C ARG A 308 -14.07 -17.55 -7.30
N VAL A 309 -13.92 -18.76 -6.80
CA VAL A 309 -13.66 -19.93 -7.65
C VAL A 309 -14.97 -20.42 -8.28
N ALA A 310 -15.03 -20.49 -9.61
CA ALA A 310 -16.14 -21.08 -10.32
C ALA A 310 -15.89 -22.58 -10.56
N PRO A 311 -16.63 -23.51 -9.92
CA PRO A 311 -16.40 -24.93 -10.10
C PRO A 311 -16.83 -25.38 -11.51
N ALA A 312 -16.19 -26.42 -12.05
CA ALA A 312 -16.59 -27.00 -13.35
C ALA A 312 -18.03 -27.56 -13.32
N PHE A 313 -18.51 -27.96 -12.14
CA PHE A 313 -19.85 -28.48 -11.90
C PHE A 313 -20.42 -27.93 -10.58
N GLY A 314 -21.72 -27.61 -10.57
CA GLY A 314 -22.39 -27.00 -9.41
C GLY A 314 -22.41 -25.47 -9.47
N SER A 315 -22.98 -24.86 -8.44
CA SER A 315 -23.03 -23.39 -8.29
C SER A 315 -21.82 -22.89 -7.48
N PRO A 316 -21.19 -21.76 -7.85
CA PRO A 316 -20.20 -21.08 -7.01
C PRO A 316 -20.81 -20.55 -5.70
N ASP A 317 -22.14 -20.32 -5.65
CA ASP A 317 -22.83 -19.85 -4.44
C ASP A 317 -22.94 -20.95 -3.36
N ASP A 318 -22.87 -22.21 -3.79
CA ASP A 318 -22.96 -23.40 -2.94
C ASP A 318 -21.58 -24.01 -2.63
N ALA A 319 -20.50 -23.24 -2.77
CA ALA A 319 -19.11 -23.70 -2.60
C ALA A 319 -18.82 -24.18 -1.18
N LYS A 320 -19.30 -25.39 -0.85
CA LYS A 320 -18.86 -26.21 0.27
C LYS A 320 -17.55 -26.89 -0.11
N ALA A 321 -16.82 -27.38 0.90
CA ALA A 321 -15.67 -28.24 0.68
C ALA A 321 -16.00 -29.35 -0.34
N PRO A 322 -15.07 -29.70 -1.24
CA PRO A 322 -15.31 -30.74 -2.24
C PRO A 322 -15.79 -32.02 -1.55
N PRO A 323 -16.72 -32.77 -2.16
CA PRO A 323 -17.25 -33.99 -1.56
C PRO A 323 -16.10 -35.00 -1.36
N PRO A 324 -16.21 -35.92 -0.38
CA PRO A 324 -15.18 -36.92 -0.12
C PRO A 324 -14.71 -37.62 -1.40
N ALA A 325 -13.41 -37.94 -1.51
CA ALA A 325 -12.80 -38.42 -2.75
C ALA A 325 -13.56 -39.58 -3.43
N LEU A 326 -14.15 -40.48 -2.65
CA LEU A 326 -15.00 -41.56 -3.16
C LEU A 326 -16.24 -41.02 -3.90
N VAL A 327 -16.94 -40.06 -3.30
CA VAL A 327 -18.12 -39.40 -3.87
C VAL A 327 -17.71 -38.60 -5.11
N LEU A 328 -16.61 -37.85 -5.03
CA LEU A 328 -16.06 -37.12 -6.18
C LEU A 328 -15.73 -38.07 -7.33
N GLY A 329 -15.16 -39.24 -7.05
CA GLY A 329 -14.88 -40.26 -8.05
C GLY A 329 -16.14 -40.87 -8.70
N ILE A 330 -17.25 -40.99 -7.98
CA ILE A 330 -18.54 -41.41 -8.54
C ILE A 330 -19.11 -40.29 -9.42
N VAL A 331 -19.16 -39.08 -8.89
CA VAL A 331 -19.69 -37.88 -9.58
C VAL A 331 -18.90 -37.61 -10.87
N ALA A 332 -17.57 -37.74 -10.85
CA ALA A 332 -16.71 -37.61 -12.01
C ALA A 332 -16.96 -38.65 -13.11
N ARG A 333 -17.57 -39.81 -12.76
CA ARG A 333 -17.96 -40.85 -13.73
C ARG A 333 -19.39 -40.71 -14.24
N LEU A 334 -20.26 -40.00 -13.52
CA LEU A 334 -21.67 -39.83 -13.87
C LEU A 334 -21.95 -38.50 -14.60
N VAL A 335 -21.27 -37.42 -14.20
CA VAL A 335 -21.47 -36.08 -14.76
C VAL A 335 -20.67 -35.94 -16.07
N PRO A 336 -21.31 -35.66 -17.22
CA PRO A 336 -20.63 -35.60 -18.52
C PRO A 336 -19.45 -34.61 -18.57
N GLU A 337 -19.59 -33.43 -17.96
CA GLU A 337 -18.54 -32.42 -17.90
C GLU A 337 -17.32 -32.94 -17.15
N LEU A 338 -17.51 -33.50 -15.95
CA LEU A 338 -16.40 -34.01 -15.15
C LEU A 338 -15.74 -35.23 -15.78
N ARG A 339 -16.51 -36.07 -16.50
CA ARG A 339 -15.94 -37.17 -17.30
C ARG A 339 -15.00 -36.65 -18.38
N ARG A 340 -15.43 -35.62 -19.11
CA ARG A 340 -14.62 -34.97 -20.16
C ARG A 340 -13.33 -34.41 -19.56
N ARG A 341 -13.45 -33.62 -18.48
CA ARG A 341 -12.31 -33.06 -17.74
C ARG A 341 -11.34 -34.15 -17.26
N THR A 342 -11.86 -35.22 -16.66
CA THR A 342 -11.05 -36.36 -16.20
C THR A 342 -10.31 -37.05 -17.36
N ALA A 343 -10.96 -37.23 -18.51
CA ALA A 343 -10.33 -37.80 -19.69
C ALA A 343 -9.23 -36.89 -20.24
N THR A 344 -9.46 -35.57 -20.28
CA THR A 344 -8.46 -34.57 -20.67
C THR A 344 -7.26 -34.58 -19.72
N ALA A 345 -7.50 -34.53 -18.41
CA ALA A 345 -6.44 -34.57 -17.40
C ALA A 345 -5.59 -35.83 -17.55
N ARG A 346 -6.23 -37.01 -17.71
CA ARG A 346 -5.52 -38.27 -17.95
C ARG A 346 -4.64 -38.21 -19.19
N ARG A 347 -5.17 -37.69 -20.30
CA ARG A 347 -4.39 -37.50 -21.54
C ARG A 347 -3.22 -36.54 -21.34
N ALA A 348 -3.43 -35.44 -20.61
CA ALA A 348 -2.37 -34.47 -20.31
C ALA A 348 -1.20 -35.12 -19.52
N PHE A 349 -1.49 -36.03 -18.59
CA PHE A 349 -0.46 -36.81 -17.90
C PHE A 349 0.18 -37.88 -18.80
N ASP A 350 -0.63 -38.68 -19.50
CA ASP A 350 -0.14 -39.76 -20.36
C ASP A 350 0.78 -39.23 -21.47
N GLU A 351 0.55 -38.00 -21.93
CA GLU A 351 1.37 -37.34 -22.95
C GLU A 351 2.49 -36.44 -22.39
N ASP A 352 2.68 -36.29 -21.08
CA ASP A 352 3.65 -35.32 -20.49
C ASP A 352 3.42 -33.87 -20.97
N LEU A 353 2.17 -33.39 -20.92
CA LEU A 353 1.83 -32.03 -21.34
C LEU A 353 2.56 -30.96 -20.51
N LEU A 354 2.65 -31.16 -19.19
CA LEU A 354 3.32 -30.24 -18.28
C LEU A 354 4.83 -30.16 -18.54
N GLY A 355 5.48 -31.29 -18.82
CA GLY A 355 6.89 -31.31 -19.20
C GLY A 355 7.14 -30.67 -20.56
N ARG A 356 6.21 -30.84 -21.52
CA ARG A 356 6.28 -30.11 -22.81
C ARG A 356 6.25 -28.61 -22.62
N TRP A 357 5.31 -28.07 -21.84
CA TRP A 357 5.24 -26.62 -21.61
C TRP A 357 6.50 -26.04 -20.98
N VAL A 358 7.14 -26.77 -20.05
CA VAL A 358 8.44 -26.35 -19.48
C VAL A 358 9.53 -26.34 -20.56
N ARG A 359 9.56 -27.32 -21.46
CA ARG A 359 10.53 -27.34 -22.59
C ARG A 359 10.24 -26.21 -23.58
N ASP A 360 8.98 -26.03 -23.98
CA ASP A 360 8.56 -24.98 -24.91
C ASP A 360 8.94 -23.58 -24.37
N TRP A 361 8.79 -23.36 -23.06
CA TRP A 361 9.25 -22.15 -22.38
C TRP A 361 10.74 -21.89 -22.56
N HIS A 362 11.58 -22.87 -22.27
CA HIS A 362 13.04 -22.72 -22.35
C HIS A 362 13.55 -22.66 -23.80
N ASP A 363 12.94 -23.42 -24.70
CA ASP A 363 13.42 -23.57 -26.07
C ASP A 363 12.93 -22.43 -26.99
N HIS A 364 11.73 -21.88 -26.74
CA HIS A 364 11.07 -20.95 -27.68
C HIS A 364 10.39 -19.76 -26.99
N ASP A 365 9.37 -19.99 -26.14
CA ASP A 365 8.43 -18.94 -25.71
C ASP A 365 9.14 -17.79 -24.99
N ARG A 366 10.12 -18.10 -24.12
CA ARG A 366 10.88 -17.09 -23.37
C ARG A 366 11.61 -16.12 -24.30
N ALA A 367 12.28 -16.64 -25.33
CA ALA A 367 13.04 -15.82 -26.27
C ALA A 367 12.10 -15.00 -27.17
N GLU A 368 10.98 -15.59 -27.61
CA GLU A 368 9.97 -14.89 -28.41
C GLU A 368 9.37 -13.71 -27.66
N VAL A 369 8.88 -13.93 -26.43
CA VAL A 369 8.24 -12.86 -25.65
C VAL A 369 9.21 -11.72 -25.37
N ILE A 370 10.46 -12.02 -25.02
CA ILE A 370 11.50 -10.98 -24.82
C ILE A 370 11.71 -10.16 -26.11
N ALA A 371 11.84 -10.83 -27.26
CA ALA A 371 12.08 -10.16 -28.54
C ALA A 371 10.89 -9.26 -28.93
N ARG A 372 9.66 -9.77 -28.84
CA ARG A 372 8.44 -9.02 -29.17
C ARG A 372 8.18 -7.87 -28.22
N THR A 373 8.47 -8.05 -26.93
CA THR A 373 8.41 -6.97 -25.94
C THR A 373 9.35 -5.84 -26.34
N ARG A 374 10.62 -6.16 -26.67
CA ARG A 374 11.61 -5.16 -27.09
C ARG A 374 11.19 -4.44 -28.37
N GLU A 375 10.73 -5.17 -29.38
CA GLU A 375 10.23 -4.59 -30.64
C GLU A 375 9.15 -3.53 -30.38
N LEU A 376 8.18 -3.83 -29.52
CA LEU A 376 7.10 -2.90 -29.19
C LEU A 376 7.58 -1.77 -28.27
N ALA A 377 8.47 -2.06 -27.32
CA ALA A 377 9.04 -1.08 -26.40
C ALA A 377 9.98 -0.08 -27.10
N ASP A 378 10.64 -0.45 -28.19
CA ASP A 378 11.55 0.41 -28.95
C ASP A 378 10.83 1.27 -30.00
N ALA A 379 9.53 1.02 -30.24
CA ALA A 379 8.74 1.82 -31.17
C ALA A 379 8.69 3.29 -30.74
N ASP A 380 8.94 4.22 -31.66
CA ASP A 380 8.74 5.65 -31.43
C ASP A 380 7.25 5.97 -31.62
N LEU A 381 6.56 6.28 -30.52
CA LEU A 381 5.12 6.54 -30.52
C LEU A 381 4.77 7.98 -30.89
N ALA A 382 5.72 8.92 -30.73
CA ALA A 382 5.49 10.33 -30.96
C ALA A 382 5.06 10.68 -32.41
N PRO A 383 5.64 10.07 -33.47
CA PRO A 383 5.25 10.38 -34.84
C PRO A 383 4.00 9.62 -35.32
N MET A 384 3.51 8.63 -34.58
CA MET A 384 2.36 7.81 -35.00
C MET A 384 1.08 8.65 -35.08
N ASP A 385 0.26 8.47 -36.11
CA ASP A 385 -1.12 8.98 -36.06
C ASP A 385 -1.98 8.17 -35.07
N ASP A 386 -3.21 8.62 -34.83
CA ASP A 386 -4.09 7.98 -33.83
C ASP A 386 -4.47 6.54 -34.23
N GLY A 387 -4.64 6.27 -35.54
CA GLY A 387 -4.92 4.93 -36.04
C GLY A 387 -3.72 3.98 -35.90
N GLU A 388 -2.51 4.47 -36.17
CA GLU A 388 -1.25 3.76 -35.95
C GLU A 388 -1.03 3.46 -34.46
N LEU A 389 -1.38 4.39 -33.58
CA LEU A 389 -1.24 4.24 -32.13
C LEU A 389 -2.25 3.23 -31.56
N VAL A 390 -3.50 3.23 -32.04
CA VAL A 390 -4.49 2.19 -31.72
C VAL A 390 -4.04 0.82 -32.22
N ALA A 391 -3.49 0.73 -33.44
CA ALA A 391 -2.93 -0.52 -33.96
C ALA A 391 -1.71 -0.99 -33.16
N HIS A 392 -0.91 -0.07 -32.62
CA HIS A 392 0.17 -0.39 -31.70
C HIS A 392 -0.39 -0.93 -30.37
N LEU A 393 -1.40 -0.28 -29.78
CA LEU A 393 -2.09 -0.76 -28.59
C LEU A 393 -2.66 -2.18 -28.79
N ASP A 394 -3.30 -2.46 -29.93
CA ASP A 394 -3.84 -3.79 -30.22
C ASP A 394 -2.74 -4.87 -30.26
N ARG A 395 -1.53 -4.53 -30.75
CA ARG A 395 -0.37 -5.44 -30.73
C ARG A 395 0.19 -5.66 -29.33
N THR A 396 0.25 -4.63 -28.49
CA THR A 396 0.72 -4.76 -27.10
C THR A 396 -0.27 -5.57 -26.26
N LEU A 397 -1.58 -5.37 -26.45
CA LEU A 397 -2.63 -6.18 -25.83
C LEU A 397 -2.58 -7.65 -26.27
N ALA A 398 -2.30 -7.91 -27.54
CA ALA A 398 -2.13 -9.27 -28.04
C ALA A 398 -0.91 -9.98 -27.42
N LEU A 399 0.21 -9.26 -27.25
CA LEU A 399 1.39 -9.77 -26.55
C LEU A 399 1.06 -10.06 -25.08
N PHE A 400 0.37 -9.14 -24.40
CA PHE A 400 -0.04 -9.31 -23.00
C PHE A 400 -0.91 -10.57 -22.82
N ARG A 401 -1.98 -10.75 -23.62
CA ARG A 401 -2.84 -11.95 -23.55
C ARG A 401 -2.06 -13.24 -23.82
N HIS A 402 -1.17 -13.23 -24.82
CA HIS A 402 -0.32 -14.38 -25.11
C HIS A 402 0.60 -14.72 -23.92
N GLY A 403 1.22 -13.70 -23.32
CA GLY A 403 2.03 -13.85 -22.12
C GLY A 403 1.25 -14.41 -20.95
N PHE A 404 0.04 -13.90 -20.70
CA PHE A 404 -0.82 -14.40 -19.62
C PHE A 404 -1.23 -15.86 -19.79
N ARG A 405 -1.48 -16.30 -21.04
CA ARG A 405 -1.71 -17.73 -21.33
C ARG A 405 -0.49 -18.59 -20.97
N ILE A 406 0.71 -18.14 -21.34
CA ILE A 406 1.97 -18.80 -20.96
C ILE A 406 2.10 -18.83 -19.44
N HIS A 407 1.79 -17.73 -18.76
CA HIS A 407 1.83 -17.62 -17.31
C HIS A 407 1.05 -18.75 -16.64
N PHE A 408 -0.23 -18.90 -16.96
CA PHE A 408 -1.07 -19.94 -16.36
C PHE A 408 -0.64 -21.35 -16.75
N ARG A 409 -0.11 -21.57 -17.96
CA ARG A 409 0.48 -22.85 -18.35
C ARG A 409 1.67 -23.23 -17.47
N LEU A 410 2.52 -22.27 -17.12
CA LEU A 410 3.72 -22.49 -16.31
C LEU A 410 3.46 -22.57 -14.81
N MET A 411 2.34 -22.02 -14.32
CA MET A 411 1.93 -22.21 -12.92
C MET A 411 1.54 -23.67 -12.62
N LEU A 412 0.98 -24.41 -13.59
CA LEU A 412 0.60 -25.81 -13.38
C LEU A 412 1.78 -26.77 -13.12
N PRO A 413 2.87 -26.82 -13.92
CA PRO A 413 4.03 -27.64 -13.59
C PRO A 413 4.69 -27.20 -12.28
N LEU A 414 4.66 -25.90 -11.95
CA LEU A 414 5.16 -25.38 -10.67
C LEU A 414 4.39 -25.97 -9.50
N PHE A 415 3.05 -25.85 -9.50
CA PHE A 415 2.21 -26.39 -8.43
C PHE A 415 2.40 -27.90 -8.23
N HIS A 416 2.52 -28.66 -9.33
CA HIS A 416 2.78 -30.10 -9.23
C HIS A 416 4.14 -30.43 -8.61
N ALA A 417 5.19 -29.70 -9.02
CA ALA A 417 6.54 -29.90 -8.48
C ALA A 417 6.63 -29.52 -6.99
N MET A 418 6.04 -28.39 -6.61
CA MET A 418 5.98 -27.93 -5.22
C MET A 418 5.17 -28.91 -4.36
N HIS A 419 3.97 -29.29 -4.81
CA HIS A 419 3.13 -30.24 -4.08
C HIS A 419 3.83 -31.59 -3.84
N ALA A 420 4.55 -32.11 -4.84
CA ALA A 420 5.30 -33.35 -4.69
C ALA A 420 6.39 -33.27 -3.62
N LEU A 421 7.11 -32.14 -3.56
CA LEU A 421 8.16 -31.89 -2.55
C LEU A 421 7.57 -31.65 -1.17
N HIS A 422 6.60 -30.74 -1.05
CA HIS A 422 5.94 -30.37 0.20
C HIS A 422 5.31 -31.58 0.87
N ARG A 423 4.49 -32.34 0.12
CA ARG A 423 3.82 -33.54 0.65
C ARG A 423 4.82 -34.57 1.17
N LEU A 424 5.95 -34.77 0.48
CA LEU A 424 6.98 -35.71 0.93
C LEU A 424 7.62 -35.23 2.24
N LEU A 425 7.96 -33.95 2.35
CA LEU A 425 8.61 -33.40 3.54
C LEU A 425 7.66 -33.31 4.73
N ASP A 426 6.38 -33.02 4.51
CA ASP A 426 5.34 -33.06 5.52
C ASP A 426 5.15 -34.50 6.05
N GLU A 427 4.90 -35.46 5.15
CA GLU A 427 4.64 -36.87 5.54
C GLU A 427 5.81 -37.53 6.29
N GLU A 428 7.05 -37.23 5.89
CA GLU A 428 8.23 -37.90 6.44
C GLU A 428 8.89 -37.14 7.59
N LEU A 429 8.86 -35.80 7.56
CA LEU A 429 9.61 -34.95 8.50
C LEU A 429 8.73 -33.96 9.27
N GLY A 430 7.43 -33.85 8.95
CA GLY A 430 6.51 -32.88 9.56
C GLY A 430 6.88 -31.43 9.27
N TRP A 431 7.49 -31.17 8.11
CA TRP A 431 7.86 -29.81 7.71
C TRP A 431 6.63 -29.05 7.18
N ASP A 432 6.52 -27.79 7.56
CA ASP A 432 5.57 -26.87 6.94
C ASP A 432 6.07 -26.37 5.58
N ASP A 433 5.16 -25.75 4.82
CA ASP A 433 5.45 -25.22 3.48
C ASP A 433 6.55 -24.17 3.50
N ALA A 434 6.61 -23.33 4.54
CA ALA A 434 7.60 -22.26 4.66
C ALA A 434 9.02 -22.83 4.76
N ARG A 435 9.22 -23.83 5.63
CA ARG A 435 10.49 -24.51 5.79
C ARG A 435 10.88 -25.28 4.53
N ALA A 436 9.93 -25.95 3.89
CA ALA A 436 10.18 -26.68 2.65
C ALA A 436 10.56 -25.75 1.49
N ASN A 437 9.94 -24.56 1.39
CA ASN A 437 10.30 -23.53 0.42
C ASN A 437 11.74 -23.00 0.63
N GLY A 438 12.28 -23.08 1.84
CA GLY A 438 13.68 -22.74 2.14
C GLY A 438 14.69 -23.54 1.31
N LEU A 439 14.34 -24.74 0.83
CA LEU A 439 15.21 -25.58 0.00
C LEU A 439 15.32 -25.10 -1.46
N LEU A 440 14.49 -24.13 -1.85
CA LEU A 440 14.35 -23.60 -3.20
C LEU A 440 14.95 -22.19 -3.35
N GLY A 441 15.55 -21.66 -2.28
CA GLY A 441 16.11 -20.31 -2.23
C GLY A 441 17.20 -20.07 -3.29
N GLY A 442 17.11 -18.93 -3.98
CA GLY A 442 18.16 -18.43 -4.86
C GLY A 442 18.15 -18.96 -6.31
N HIS A 443 17.26 -19.87 -6.72
CA HIS A 443 17.39 -20.55 -8.02
C HIS A 443 16.85 -19.79 -9.26
N SER A 444 16.30 -18.57 -9.15
CA SER A 444 15.72 -17.79 -10.27
C SER A 444 16.77 -17.06 -11.15
N PRO A 445 16.90 -17.35 -12.47
CA PRO A 445 17.82 -16.65 -13.36
C PRO A 445 17.51 -15.18 -13.64
N ALA A 446 16.25 -14.78 -13.84
CA ALA A 446 15.90 -13.40 -14.22
C ALA A 446 16.08 -12.41 -13.07
N THR A 447 15.60 -12.76 -11.87
CA THR A 447 15.78 -11.95 -10.66
C THR A 447 17.26 -11.88 -10.28
N ARG A 448 17.98 -13.02 -10.40
CA ARG A 448 19.41 -13.07 -10.16
C ARG A 448 20.18 -12.19 -11.14
N ALA A 449 19.88 -12.21 -12.44
CA ALA A 449 20.59 -11.36 -13.40
C ALA A 449 20.40 -9.87 -13.11
N ALA A 450 19.18 -9.46 -12.75
CA ALA A 450 18.87 -8.08 -12.36
C ALA A 450 19.61 -7.66 -11.08
N GLU A 451 19.63 -8.54 -10.08
CA GLU A 451 20.26 -8.31 -8.78
C GLU A 451 21.79 -8.36 -8.89
N ASP A 452 22.37 -9.30 -9.64
CA ASP A 452 23.81 -9.39 -9.89
C ASP A 452 24.33 -8.11 -10.56
N ALA A 453 23.62 -7.63 -11.60
CA ALA A 453 23.94 -6.38 -12.27
C ALA A 453 23.82 -5.17 -11.33
N MET A 454 22.80 -5.15 -10.46
CA MET A 454 22.64 -4.10 -9.47
C MET A 454 23.73 -4.18 -8.38
N ALA A 455 24.08 -5.38 -7.89
CA ALA A 455 25.13 -5.59 -6.90
C ALA A 455 26.50 -5.14 -7.43
N GLU A 456 26.81 -5.42 -8.70
CA GLU A 456 28.00 -4.89 -9.36
C GLU A 456 27.99 -3.35 -9.38
N LEU A 457 26.86 -2.75 -9.78
CA LEU A 457 26.70 -1.29 -9.80
C LEU A 457 26.85 -0.69 -8.40
N ARG A 458 26.23 -1.28 -7.37
CA ARG A 458 26.36 -0.87 -5.97
C ARG A 458 27.81 -0.92 -5.50
N GLY A 459 28.52 -2.00 -5.82
CA GLY A 459 29.93 -2.14 -5.53
C GLY A 459 30.76 -1.02 -6.14
N ARG A 460 30.52 -0.69 -7.41
CA ARG A 460 31.20 0.41 -8.10
C ARG A 460 30.85 1.78 -7.50
N VAL A 461 29.58 2.04 -7.18
CA VAL A 461 29.14 3.28 -6.51
C VAL A 461 29.83 3.47 -5.16
N ARG A 462 29.98 2.42 -4.36
CA ARG A 462 30.69 2.49 -3.06
C ARG A 462 32.19 2.77 -3.21
N GLN A 463 32.79 2.32 -4.31
CA GLN A 463 34.22 2.49 -4.57
C GLN A 463 34.55 3.87 -5.18
N THR A 464 33.57 4.53 -5.81
CA THR A 464 33.75 5.85 -6.43
C THR A 464 33.43 6.98 -5.45
N ALA A 465 34.44 7.76 -5.08
CA ALA A 465 34.28 8.88 -4.16
C ALA A 465 33.27 9.93 -4.70
N GLY A 466 32.32 10.35 -3.86
CA GLY A 466 31.31 11.35 -4.23
C GLY A 466 30.07 10.80 -4.93
N ALA A 467 30.06 9.52 -5.36
CA ALA A 467 28.94 8.96 -6.11
C ALA A 467 27.67 8.79 -5.26
N ALA A 468 27.81 8.33 -4.02
CA ALA A 468 26.69 8.19 -3.09
C ALA A 468 26.14 9.56 -2.64
N GLU A 469 27.02 10.54 -2.44
CA GLU A 469 26.65 11.91 -2.12
C GLU A 469 25.90 12.57 -3.28
N ALA A 470 26.36 12.37 -4.52
CA ALA A 470 25.68 12.87 -5.71
C ALA A 470 24.26 12.29 -5.86
N LEU A 471 24.10 10.98 -5.63
CA LEU A 471 22.78 10.33 -5.62
C LEU A 471 21.85 10.90 -4.53
N ARG A 472 22.36 11.17 -3.33
CA ARG A 472 21.57 11.78 -2.26
C ARG A 472 21.24 13.25 -2.53
N ALA A 473 22.09 13.96 -3.26
CA ALA A 473 21.89 15.37 -3.60
C ALA A 473 20.87 15.58 -4.73
N ASP A 474 20.77 14.65 -5.69
CA ASP A 474 19.79 14.69 -6.79
C ASP A 474 19.10 13.32 -6.99
N PRO A 475 18.28 12.87 -6.02
CA PRO A 475 17.63 11.56 -6.07
C PRO A 475 16.57 11.45 -7.17
N GLY A 476 16.13 12.59 -7.74
CA GLY A 476 15.17 12.63 -8.84
C GLY A 476 15.79 12.38 -10.22
N ARG A 477 17.13 12.37 -10.33
CA ARG A 477 17.84 12.19 -11.61
C ARG A 477 19.07 11.29 -11.47
N PRO A 478 18.92 10.04 -11.00
CA PRO A 478 20.06 9.22 -10.57
C PRO A 478 21.06 8.91 -11.69
N VAL A 479 20.60 8.73 -12.93
CA VAL A 479 21.48 8.53 -14.09
C VAL A 479 22.37 9.75 -14.34
N ALA A 480 21.79 10.95 -14.26
CA ALA A 480 22.53 12.19 -14.45
C ALA A 480 23.46 12.49 -13.26
N ALA A 481 22.98 12.24 -12.03
CA ALA A 481 23.75 12.41 -10.81
C ALA A 481 25.02 11.54 -10.80
N LEU A 482 24.88 10.25 -11.13
CA LEU A 482 26.04 9.36 -11.28
C LEU A 482 26.91 9.74 -12.47
N GLY A 483 26.31 10.08 -13.62
CA GLY A 483 27.03 10.47 -14.83
C GLY A 483 27.90 11.73 -14.66
N ALA A 484 27.50 12.65 -13.77
CA ALA A 484 28.27 13.84 -13.43
C ALA A 484 29.54 13.52 -12.61
N VAL A 485 29.53 12.43 -11.84
CA VAL A 485 30.68 11.94 -11.08
C VAL A 485 31.55 11.02 -11.95
N ASP A 486 30.92 10.05 -12.60
CA ASP A 486 31.54 9.07 -13.50
C ASP A 486 30.55 8.67 -14.61
N PRO A 487 30.81 9.03 -15.89
CA PRO A 487 29.96 8.67 -17.02
C PRO A 487 29.69 7.16 -17.15
N THR A 488 30.60 6.31 -16.70
CA THR A 488 30.45 4.85 -16.76
C THR A 488 29.44 4.33 -15.73
N LEU A 489 29.26 5.02 -14.60
CA LEU A 489 28.23 4.70 -13.61
C LEU A 489 26.85 5.13 -14.12
N GLY A 490 26.75 6.33 -14.69
CA GLY A 490 25.51 6.81 -15.31
C GLY A 490 25.06 5.89 -16.44
N SER A 491 25.97 5.47 -17.32
CA SER A 491 25.69 4.51 -18.40
C SER A 491 25.24 3.14 -17.86
N ALA A 492 25.92 2.61 -16.84
CA ALA A 492 25.55 1.34 -16.24
C ALA A 492 24.14 1.37 -15.61
N LEU A 493 23.80 2.45 -14.90
CA LEU A 493 22.45 2.61 -14.34
C LEU A 493 21.39 2.78 -15.43
N ALA A 494 21.70 3.50 -16.51
CA ALA A 494 20.80 3.65 -17.65
C ALA A 494 20.50 2.29 -18.30
N THR A 495 21.52 1.47 -18.52
CA THR A 495 21.37 0.10 -19.04
C THR A 495 20.52 -0.75 -18.10
N TRP A 496 20.82 -0.75 -16.80
CA TRP A 496 20.02 -1.50 -15.83
C TRP A 496 18.55 -1.07 -15.83
N THR A 497 18.29 0.23 -15.86
CA THR A 497 16.94 0.78 -15.91
C THR A 497 16.21 0.37 -17.18
N ALA A 498 16.89 0.37 -18.33
CA ALA A 498 16.32 -0.07 -19.60
C ALA A 498 16.05 -1.58 -19.67
N GLU A 499 16.80 -2.41 -18.96
CA GLU A 499 16.63 -3.87 -19.00
C GLU A 499 15.71 -4.39 -17.89
N HIS A 500 15.72 -3.76 -16.72
CA HIS A 500 15.08 -4.25 -15.49
C HIS A 500 14.10 -3.26 -14.86
N GLY A 501 14.16 -1.98 -15.21
CA GLY A 501 13.28 -0.97 -14.65
C GLY A 501 11.82 -1.04 -15.12
N TRP A 502 11.49 -1.94 -16.05
CA TRP A 502 10.11 -2.15 -16.53
C TRP A 502 9.24 -2.94 -15.55
N SER A 503 9.82 -3.51 -14.49
CA SER A 503 9.06 -4.20 -13.47
C SER A 503 8.04 -3.26 -12.82
N LEU A 504 6.84 -3.80 -12.62
CA LEU A 504 5.78 -3.14 -11.89
C LEU A 504 5.91 -3.49 -10.41
N ILE A 505 5.52 -2.56 -9.54
CA ILE A 505 5.51 -2.82 -8.10
C ILE A 505 4.25 -3.60 -7.71
N ASN A 506 3.14 -3.32 -8.38
CA ASN A 506 1.85 -3.99 -8.23
C ASN A 506 1.39 -4.45 -9.63
N TYR A 507 0.56 -5.49 -9.75
CA TYR A 507 0.00 -5.98 -11.02
C TYR A 507 -1.00 -4.98 -11.67
N ASP A 508 -0.60 -3.73 -11.86
CA ASP A 508 -1.43 -2.65 -12.36
C ASP A 508 -0.65 -1.81 -13.39
N ALA A 509 -1.10 -1.85 -14.65
CA ALA A 509 -0.49 -1.06 -15.72
C ALA A 509 -0.77 0.45 -15.59
N GLY A 510 -1.72 0.86 -14.75
CA GLY A 510 -2.02 2.25 -14.43
C GLY A 510 -1.04 2.89 -13.44
N VAL A 511 -0.22 2.11 -12.73
CA VAL A 511 0.81 2.67 -11.82
C VAL A 511 2.21 2.73 -12.46
N PRO A 512 3.09 3.66 -12.02
CA PRO A 512 4.43 3.77 -12.57
C PRO A 512 5.32 2.56 -12.32
N THR A 513 6.14 2.19 -13.31
CA THR A 513 7.20 1.16 -13.20
C THR A 513 8.34 1.63 -12.29
N ILE A 514 9.30 0.75 -11.99
CA ILE A 514 10.53 1.13 -11.28
C ILE A 514 11.29 2.24 -12.04
N ALA A 515 11.42 2.14 -13.36
CA ALA A 515 12.13 3.12 -14.20
C ALA A 515 11.50 4.52 -14.14
N GLU A 516 10.18 4.59 -13.97
CA GLU A 516 9.43 5.84 -13.88
C GLU A 516 9.50 6.48 -12.47
N ARG A 517 10.17 5.82 -11.51
CA ARG A 517 10.33 6.27 -10.12
C ARG A 517 11.82 6.52 -9.81
N PRO A 518 12.40 7.64 -10.25
CA PRO A 518 13.84 7.89 -10.12
C PRO A 518 14.34 7.91 -8.66
N THR A 519 13.52 8.37 -7.72
CA THR A 519 13.83 8.34 -6.29
C THR A 519 13.91 6.91 -5.74
N LEU A 520 13.01 6.03 -6.17
CA LEU A 520 13.07 4.60 -5.83
C LEU A 520 14.32 3.94 -6.43
N VAL A 521 14.66 4.23 -7.68
CA VAL A 521 15.89 3.76 -8.32
C VAL A 521 17.12 4.18 -7.50
N THR A 522 17.15 5.44 -7.04
CA THR A 522 18.19 5.94 -6.14
C THR A 522 18.28 5.10 -4.86
N SER A 523 17.14 4.85 -4.22
CA SER A 523 17.09 4.02 -2.99
C SER A 523 17.58 2.59 -3.23
N ILE A 524 17.22 1.97 -4.36
CA ILE A 524 17.70 0.62 -4.75
C ILE A 524 19.23 0.60 -4.89
N VAL A 525 19.81 1.61 -5.55
CA VAL A 525 21.27 1.73 -5.73
C VAL A 525 21.98 2.02 -4.40
N LEU A 526 21.37 2.80 -3.50
CA LEU A 526 21.98 3.11 -2.20
C LEU A 526 21.79 2.01 -1.15
N ALA A 527 20.91 1.05 -1.38
CA ALA A 527 20.65 -0.04 -0.45
C ALA A 527 21.86 -0.97 -0.26
N ASP A 528 21.90 -1.63 0.90
CA ASP A 528 22.88 -2.67 1.23
C ASP A 528 22.16 -3.94 1.69
N PRO A 529 21.54 -4.69 0.75
CA PRO A 529 20.85 -5.91 1.11
C PRO A 529 21.86 -6.99 1.55
N PRO A 530 21.45 -7.90 2.46
CA PRO A 530 22.29 -9.03 2.84
C PRO A 530 22.57 -9.91 1.62
N ALA A 531 23.79 -10.42 1.51
CA ALA A 531 24.15 -11.36 0.46
C ALA A 531 23.32 -12.64 0.58
N ALA A 532 22.87 -13.19 -0.56
CA ALA A 532 22.17 -14.47 -0.57
C ALA A 532 23.12 -15.61 -0.17
N ASP A 533 22.76 -16.38 0.87
CA ASP A 533 23.53 -17.53 1.33
C ASP A 533 23.08 -18.82 0.63
N HIS A 534 23.63 -19.05 -0.56
CA HIS A 534 23.35 -20.26 -1.33
C HIS A 534 23.93 -21.53 -0.69
N ALA A 535 25.00 -21.41 0.12
CA ALA A 535 25.59 -22.57 0.80
C ALA A 535 24.63 -23.12 1.86
N ALA A 536 23.97 -22.24 2.61
CA ALA A 536 22.95 -22.62 3.59
C ALA A 536 21.78 -23.40 2.96
N VAL A 537 21.38 -23.08 1.72
CA VAL A 537 20.28 -23.77 1.01
C VAL A 537 20.67 -25.22 0.67
N ASP A 538 21.89 -25.44 0.21
CA ASP A 538 22.39 -26.79 -0.11
C ASP A 538 22.69 -27.62 1.15
N GLU A 539 23.17 -26.98 2.21
CA GLU A 539 23.32 -27.60 3.53
C GLU A 539 21.97 -28.06 4.09
N ALA A 540 20.95 -27.19 4.05
CA ALA A 540 19.59 -27.53 4.49
C ALA A 540 18.99 -28.70 3.68
N ALA A 541 19.27 -28.76 2.37
CA ALA A 541 18.83 -29.88 1.53
C ALA A 541 19.56 -31.19 1.89
N ALA A 542 20.86 -31.13 2.19
CA ALA A 542 21.64 -32.28 2.62
C ALA A 542 21.18 -32.80 4.00
N GLU A 543 20.85 -31.90 4.93
CA GLU A 543 20.26 -32.23 6.23
C GLU A 543 18.90 -32.90 6.10
N ALA A 544 18.00 -32.32 5.28
CA ALA A 544 16.70 -32.91 4.98
C ALA A 544 16.86 -34.33 4.42
N ARG A 545 17.75 -34.50 3.44
CA ARG A 545 18.09 -35.81 2.86
C ARG A 545 18.58 -36.82 3.88
N ALA A 546 19.44 -36.39 4.81
CA ALA A 546 20.02 -37.27 5.82
C ALA A 546 18.96 -37.75 6.84
N ALA A 547 17.99 -36.90 7.16
CA ALA A 547 16.87 -37.21 8.06
C ALA A 547 15.85 -38.20 7.45
N LEU A 548 15.81 -38.32 6.12
CA LEU A 548 14.86 -39.20 5.44
C LEU A 548 15.23 -40.70 5.51
N PRO A 549 14.22 -41.59 5.57
CA PRO A 549 14.38 -43.02 5.37
C PRO A 549 15.07 -43.35 4.05
N ALA A 550 15.85 -44.45 4.01
CA ALA A 550 16.72 -44.78 2.87
C ALA A 550 15.95 -44.96 1.54
N ASP A 551 14.72 -45.49 1.60
CA ASP A 551 13.81 -45.67 0.46
C ASP A 551 13.13 -44.38 -0.01
N ARG A 552 13.13 -43.33 0.83
CA ARG A 552 12.52 -42.02 0.54
C ARG A 552 13.51 -40.99 0.01
N ARG A 553 14.82 -41.26 0.16
CA ARG A 553 15.92 -40.43 -0.34
C ARG A 553 15.89 -40.21 -1.86
N ALA A 554 15.70 -41.27 -2.65
CA ALA A 554 15.64 -41.13 -4.11
C ALA A 554 14.38 -40.36 -4.59
N PRO A 555 13.16 -40.65 -4.07
CA PRO A 555 11.99 -39.81 -4.31
C PRO A 555 12.18 -38.34 -3.93
N PHE A 556 12.84 -38.06 -2.80
CA PHE A 556 13.18 -36.69 -2.39
C PHE A 556 14.11 -36.01 -3.39
N ASP A 557 15.20 -36.65 -3.82
CA ASP A 557 16.10 -36.05 -4.80
C ASP A 557 15.38 -35.71 -6.11
N GLN A 558 14.49 -36.59 -6.56
CA GLN A 558 13.71 -36.37 -7.77
C GLN A 558 12.73 -35.19 -7.60
N ALA A 559 12.01 -35.14 -6.48
CA ALA A 559 11.07 -34.06 -6.18
C ALA A 559 11.79 -32.72 -6.02
N LEU A 560 12.91 -32.69 -5.28
CA LEU A 560 13.73 -31.49 -5.10
C LEU A 560 14.36 -31.03 -6.41
N ALA A 561 14.90 -31.95 -7.23
CA ALA A 561 15.45 -31.60 -8.54
C ALA A 561 14.39 -30.99 -9.45
N ARG A 562 13.19 -31.58 -9.50
CA ARG A 562 12.08 -31.04 -10.30
C ARG A 562 11.58 -29.70 -9.77
N ALA A 563 11.50 -29.54 -8.45
CA ALA A 563 11.16 -28.26 -7.84
C ALA A 563 12.22 -27.21 -8.16
N ARG A 564 13.51 -27.49 -8.02
CA ARG A 564 14.60 -26.57 -8.37
C ARG A 564 14.68 -26.24 -9.87
N GLU A 565 14.22 -27.13 -10.74
CA GLU A 565 14.11 -26.89 -12.19
C GLU A 565 12.97 -25.92 -12.52
N VAL A 566 11.81 -26.08 -11.90
CA VAL A 566 10.58 -25.35 -12.26
C VAL A 566 10.32 -24.12 -11.39
N TYR A 567 10.73 -24.13 -10.13
CA TYR A 567 10.59 -23.00 -9.21
C TYR A 567 11.15 -21.68 -9.75
N PRO A 568 12.31 -21.66 -10.43
CA PRO A 568 12.83 -20.47 -11.09
C PRO A 568 11.87 -19.84 -12.10
N ILE A 569 11.09 -20.67 -12.79
CA ILE A 569 10.12 -20.23 -13.79
C ILE A 569 9.10 -19.30 -13.14
N ARG A 570 8.72 -19.50 -11.87
CA ARG A 570 7.76 -18.63 -11.17
C ARG A 570 8.11 -17.14 -11.30
N GLU A 571 9.38 -16.80 -11.09
CA GLU A 571 9.86 -15.43 -11.12
C GLU A 571 10.14 -14.94 -12.55
N ASP A 572 10.85 -15.75 -13.35
CA ASP A 572 11.11 -15.46 -14.76
C ASP A 572 9.81 -15.19 -15.54
N ASN A 573 8.80 -16.02 -15.32
CA ASN A 573 7.47 -15.92 -15.90
C ASN A 573 6.81 -14.59 -15.54
N THR A 574 6.74 -14.26 -14.24
CA THR A 574 6.10 -13.03 -13.76
C THR A 574 6.68 -11.78 -14.44
N VAL A 575 8.01 -11.68 -14.50
CA VAL A 575 8.69 -10.51 -15.10
C VAL A 575 8.57 -10.51 -16.63
N ILE A 576 8.82 -11.65 -17.28
CA ILE A 576 8.96 -11.72 -18.74
C ILE A 576 7.60 -11.67 -19.44
N VAL A 577 6.61 -12.40 -18.96
CA VAL A 577 5.31 -12.52 -19.63
C VAL A 577 4.20 -11.69 -18.96
N GLY A 578 4.43 -11.18 -17.75
CA GLY A 578 3.52 -10.29 -17.02
C GLY A 578 3.98 -8.84 -17.08
N ASP A 579 4.90 -8.45 -16.18
CA ASP A 579 5.29 -7.06 -15.94
C ASP A 579 5.71 -6.32 -17.21
N ARG A 580 6.60 -6.94 -17.99
CA ARG A 580 7.18 -6.31 -19.18
C ARG A 580 6.13 -6.01 -20.25
N PRO A 581 5.31 -6.98 -20.72
CA PRO A 581 4.19 -6.68 -21.61
C PRO A 581 3.23 -5.62 -21.05
N MET A 582 2.89 -5.66 -19.77
CA MET A 582 2.02 -4.65 -19.13
C MET A 582 2.64 -3.25 -19.19
N ALA A 583 3.94 -3.13 -18.93
CA ALA A 583 4.65 -1.86 -19.00
C ALA A 583 4.71 -1.29 -20.43
N VAL A 584 4.76 -2.14 -21.45
CA VAL A 584 4.64 -1.69 -22.86
C VAL A 584 3.22 -1.19 -23.16
N VAL A 585 2.17 -1.87 -22.68
CA VAL A 585 0.77 -1.40 -22.78
C VAL A 585 0.62 -0.04 -22.10
N ARG A 586 1.17 0.12 -20.89
CA ARG A 586 1.22 1.39 -20.15
C ARG A 586 1.84 2.52 -20.96
N ARG A 587 2.96 2.28 -21.62
CA ARG A 587 3.64 3.30 -22.43
C ARG A 587 2.74 3.83 -23.55
N THR A 588 1.98 2.93 -24.21
CA THR A 588 0.99 3.33 -25.22
C THR A 588 -0.16 4.13 -24.60
N MET A 589 -0.67 3.70 -23.44
CA MET A 589 -1.71 4.42 -22.69
C MET A 589 -1.27 5.83 -22.29
N LEU A 590 -0.04 6.01 -21.82
CA LEU A 590 0.50 7.32 -21.43
C LEU A 590 0.62 8.26 -22.64
N GLU A 591 1.02 7.76 -23.81
CA GLU A 591 1.07 8.57 -25.03
C GLU A 591 -0.34 9.00 -25.48
N LEU A 592 -1.33 8.09 -25.39
CA LEU A 592 -2.74 8.45 -25.61
C LEU A 592 -3.22 9.49 -24.61
N GLY A 593 -2.95 9.29 -23.32
CA GLY A 593 -3.27 10.25 -22.26
C GLY A 593 -2.64 11.61 -22.52
N ARG A 594 -1.39 11.66 -23.00
CA ARG A 594 -0.69 12.90 -23.36
C ARG A 594 -1.41 13.65 -24.48
N ARG A 595 -1.91 12.96 -25.51
CA ARG A 595 -2.68 13.57 -26.61
C ARG A 595 -4.03 14.08 -26.13
N LEU A 596 -4.74 13.30 -25.33
CA LEU A 596 -6.02 13.68 -24.75
C LEU A 596 -5.88 14.90 -23.81
N ALA A 597 -4.82 14.95 -23.01
CA ALA A 597 -4.50 16.10 -22.17
C ALA A 597 -4.15 17.34 -23.01
N ALA A 598 -3.37 17.19 -24.08
CA ALA A 598 -3.07 18.28 -25.00
C ALA A 598 -4.32 18.82 -25.73
N ALA A 599 -5.33 17.97 -25.95
CA ALA A 599 -6.64 18.34 -26.47
C ALA A 599 -7.60 18.92 -25.41
N GLY A 600 -7.19 18.97 -24.13
CA GLY A 600 -8.00 19.47 -23.02
C GLY A 600 -9.10 18.51 -22.55
N VAL A 601 -9.04 17.24 -22.95
CA VAL A 601 -10.00 16.20 -22.54
C VAL A 601 -9.65 15.62 -21.17
N LEU A 602 -8.35 15.48 -20.88
CA LEU A 602 -7.81 15.08 -19.57
C LEU A 602 -7.01 16.23 -18.95
N ALA A 603 -6.87 16.25 -17.62
CA ALA A 603 -6.07 17.26 -16.93
C ALA A 603 -4.58 16.91 -16.97
N SER A 604 -4.25 15.63 -16.88
CA SER A 604 -2.89 15.10 -16.98
C SER A 604 -2.81 13.84 -17.86
N PRO A 605 -1.64 13.51 -18.43
CA PRO A 605 -1.46 12.24 -19.14
C PRO A 605 -1.71 11.01 -18.27
N GLY A 606 -1.46 11.12 -16.95
CA GLY A 606 -1.66 10.04 -15.99
C GLY A 606 -3.13 9.72 -15.73
N ASP A 607 -4.05 10.66 -16.00
CA ASP A 607 -5.48 10.48 -15.77
C ASP A 607 -6.06 9.34 -16.64
N ALA A 608 -5.37 8.98 -17.73
CA ALA A 608 -5.73 7.83 -18.57
C ALA A 608 -5.75 6.50 -17.80
N ALA A 609 -5.02 6.38 -16.67
CA ALA A 609 -5.08 5.22 -15.80
C ALA A 609 -6.47 5.04 -15.14
N TYR A 610 -7.25 6.12 -15.03
CA TYR A 610 -8.60 6.11 -14.43
C TYR A 610 -9.72 5.88 -15.45
N LEU A 611 -9.37 5.61 -16.71
CA LEU A 611 -10.28 5.18 -17.74
C LEU A 611 -10.18 3.66 -17.91
N MET A 612 -11.29 3.02 -18.27
CA MET A 612 -11.26 1.63 -18.73
C MET A 612 -10.53 1.52 -20.08
N LEU A 613 -9.89 0.39 -20.35
CA LEU A 613 -9.15 0.15 -21.60
C LEU A 613 -10.00 0.44 -22.85
N ASP A 614 -11.28 0.05 -22.85
CA ASP A 614 -12.19 0.31 -23.97
C ASP A 614 -12.51 1.80 -24.13
N GLU A 615 -12.53 2.57 -23.04
CA GLU A 615 -12.73 4.03 -23.08
C GLU A 615 -11.48 4.70 -23.66
N VAL A 616 -10.29 4.33 -23.19
CA VAL A 616 -9.01 4.81 -23.74
C VAL A 616 -8.93 4.54 -25.24
N ARG A 617 -9.31 3.33 -25.67
CA ARG A 617 -9.32 2.93 -27.07
C ARG A 617 -10.36 3.70 -27.90
N ALA A 618 -11.57 3.88 -27.37
CA ALA A 618 -12.64 4.59 -28.06
C ALA A 618 -12.36 6.09 -28.21
N MET A 619 -11.67 6.70 -27.24
CA MET A 619 -11.28 8.11 -27.30
C MET A 619 -10.10 8.36 -28.25
N ALA A 620 -9.37 7.31 -28.61
CA ALA A 620 -8.26 7.35 -29.56
C ALA A 620 -8.68 7.08 -31.01
N ALA A 621 -9.87 6.56 -31.26
CA ALA A 621 -10.40 6.23 -32.59
C ALA A 621 -11.36 7.30 -33.09
#